data_AF-A0AAX0XUA7-F1
#
_entry.id   AF-A0AAX0XUA7-F1
#
_cell.length_a   1.000
_cell.length_b   1.000
_cell.length_c   1.000
_cell.angle_alpha   90.00
_cell.angle_beta   90.00
_cell.angle_gamma   90.00
#
_symmetry.space_group_name_H-M   'P 1'
#
loop_
_entity.id
_entity.type
_entity.pdbx_description
1 polymer ?
#
loop_
_entity_poly.entity_id
_entity_poly.type
_entity_poly.pdbx_seq_one_letter_code
_entity_poly.pdbx_strand_id
1 'polypeptide(L)'
;MGQGGDVFVLDMGEPVKIIDLAHRMIRLSGLKLKSDKYPTGDIEVKITGLRPGEKLFEELLIGEQVEGTAHPRIMKASESMLPWPQLRAFLAELDSACFRFDHEQIRSLLLSMPTGFNPTDGICDLVWQAKNTLSHEPSLSVVEDIDFLNSESHQPMH
;
A
#
# COMPACT_ATOMS: atom_id res chain seq x y z
N MET A 1 9.56 -25.89 -13.93
CA MET A 1 10.49 -24.77 -14.07
C MET A 1 10.55 -24.11 -12.70
N GLY A 2 11.61 -24.38 -11.93
CA GLY A 2 11.75 -23.91 -10.55
C GLY A 2 12.61 -24.88 -9.76
N GLN A 3 13.82 -24.47 -9.38
CA GLN A 3 14.71 -25.29 -8.53
C GLN A 3 14.48 -25.05 -7.02
N GLY A 4 13.41 -24.32 -6.68
CA GLY A 4 13.12 -23.89 -5.31
C GLY A 4 13.92 -22.64 -4.96
N GLY A 5 13.24 -21.56 -4.57
CA GLY A 5 13.87 -20.26 -4.28
C GLY A 5 13.91 -19.28 -5.46
N ASP A 6 13.34 -19.65 -6.62
CA ASP A 6 13.24 -18.76 -7.77
C ASP A 6 12.06 -17.79 -7.61
N VAL A 7 12.31 -16.49 -7.70
CA VAL A 7 11.27 -15.46 -7.77
C VAL A 7 10.92 -15.22 -9.23
N PHE A 8 9.63 -15.22 -9.56
CA PHE A 8 9.16 -14.94 -10.92
C PHE A 8 8.41 -13.61 -10.97
N VAL A 9 8.74 -12.80 -11.97
CA VAL A 9 8.13 -11.51 -12.25
C VAL A 9 7.37 -11.60 -13.57
N LEU A 10 6.20 -10.96 -13.61
CA LEU A 10 5.40 -10.88 -14.82
C LEU A 10 5.69 -9.58 -15.56
N ASP A 11 5.83 -9.68 -16.88
CA ASP A 11 5.78 -8.51 -17.73
C ASP A 11 4.35 -7.97 -17.77
N MET A 12 4.16 -6.81 -17.13
CA MET A 12 2.88 -6.10 -17.03
C MET A 12 2.62 -5.19 -18.24
N GLY A 13 3.58 -5.06 -19.16
CA GLY A 13 3.50 -4.18 -20.31
C GLY A 13 3.56 -2.69 -19.92
N GLU A 14 2.89 -1.87 -20.72
CA GLU A 14 2.94 -0.40 -20.57
C GLU A 14 2.19 0.07 -19.30
N PRO A 15 2.77 1.02 -18.53
CA PRO A 15 2.13 1.57 -17.35
C PRO A 15 0.85 2.35 -17.72
N VAL A 16 -0.16 2.24 -16.86
CA VAL A 16 -1.46 2.91 -17.06
C VAL A 16 -1.61 4.07 -16.06
N LYS A 17 -1.94 5.26 -16.57
CA LYS A 17 -2.25 6.42 -15.73
C LYS A 17 -3.63 6.27 -15.08
N ILE A 18 -3.70 6.38 -13.76
CA ILE A 18 -4.96 6.26 -13.00
C ILE A 18 -6.01 7.29 -13.43
N ILE A 19 -5.59 8.52 -13.78
CA ILE A 19 -6.51 9.55 -14.28
C ILE A 19 -7.18 9.16 -15.60
N ASP A 20 -6.44 8.51 -16.50
CA ASP A 20 -6.98 8.07 -17.79
C ASP A 20 -7.92 6.88 -17.60
N LEU A 21 -7.59 5.99 -16.66
CA LEU A 21 -8.47 4.89 -16.26
C LEU A 21 -9.80 5.42 -15.70
N ALA A 22 -9.76 6.40 -14.78
CA ALA A 22 -10.97 7.01 -14.21
C ALA A 22 -11.84 7.65 -15.30
N HIS A 23 -11.24 8.43 -16.21
CA HIS A 23 -11.97 9.01 -17.35
C HIS A 23 -12.59 7.94 -18.26
N ARG A 24 -11.87 6.84 -18.53
CA ARG A 24 -12.38 5.73 -19.32
C ARG A 24 -13.54 5.04 -18.63
N MET A 25 -13.46 4.79 -17.33
CA MET A 25 -14.54 4.19 -16.55
C MET A 25 -15.81 5.02 -16.61
N ILE A 26 -15.73 6.34 -16.38
CA ILE A 26 -16.89 7.26 -16.47
C ILE A 26 -17.57 7.15 -17.84
N ARG A 27 -16.78 7.20 -18.92
CA ARG A 27 -17.30 7.09 -20.29
C ARG A 27 -17.95 5.74 -20.58
N LEU A 28 -17.32 4.65 -20.14
CA LEU A 28 -17.84 3.28 -20.33
C LEU A 28 -19.13 3.03 -19.55
N SER A 29 -19.32 3.73 -18.43
CA SER A 29 -20.59 3.73 -17.69
C SER A 29 -21.70 4.56 -18.34
N GLY A 30 -21.46 5.16 -19.52
CA GLY A 30 -22.42 6.01 -20.23
C GLY A 30 -22.57 7.41 -19.63
N LEU A 31 -21.71 7.79 -18.68
CA LEU A 31 -21.73 9.07 -17.99
C LEU A 31 -20.72 10.05 -18.61
N LYS A 32 -20.96 11.34 -18.41
CA LYS A 32 -20.12 12.42 -18.92
C LYS A 32 -19.21 12.96 -17.82
N LEU A 33 -17.93 13.10 -18.17
CA LEU A 33 -16.96 13.78 -17.32
C LEU A 33 -17.31 15.27 -17.21
N LYS A 34 -17.44 15.76 -15.99
CA LYS A 34 -17.59 17.17 -15.67
C LYS A 34 -16.21 17.84 -15.72
N SER A 35 -16.11 18.93 -16.48
CA SER A 35 -14.89 19.70 -16.67
C SER A 35 -15.23 21.15 -17.00
N ASP A 36 -14.25 22.06 -17.01
CA ASP A 36 -14.48 23.47 -17.39
C ASP A 36 -15.12 23.64 -18.77
N LYS A 37 -14.80 22.73 -19.70
CA LYS A 37 -15.40 22.70 -21.05
C LYS A 37 -16.79 22.09 -21.09
N TYR A 38 -17.12 21.23 -20.12
CA TYR A 38 -18.40 20.53 -20.01
C TYR A 38 -18.92 20.62 -18.56
N PRO A 39 -19.38 21.81 -18.13
CA PRO A 39 -19.76 22.05 -16.73
C PRO A 39 -21.02 21.27 -16.32
N THR A 40 -21.81 20.80 -17.30
CA THR A 40 -23.02 19.99 -17.09
C THR A 40 -22.75 18.48 -17.13
N GLY A 41 -21.49 18.04 -16.96
CA GLY A 41 -21.17 16.61 -16.86
C GLY A 41 -21.70 15.98 -15.57
N ASP A 42 -21.83 14.66 -15.57
CA ASP A 42 -22.43 13.87 -14.48
C ASP A 42 -21.45 13.64 -13.33
N ILE A 43 -20.16 13.39 -13.64
CA ILE A 43 -19.14 13.01 -12.66
C ILE A 43 -17.91 13.93 -12.77
N GLU A 44 -17.52 14.55 -11.65
CA GLU A 44 -16.28 15.30 -11.48
C GLU A 44 -15.17 14.39 -10.93
N VAL A 45 -13.93 14.57 -11.41
CA VAL A 45 -12.75 13.92 -10.84
C VAL A 45 -11.98 14.95 -10.02
N LYS A 46 -11.83 14.70 -8.72
CA LYS A 46 -11.09 15.57 -7.79
C LYS A 46 -9.75 14.94 -7.43
N ILE A 47 -8.70 15.75 -7.47
CA ILE A 47 -7.35 15.32 -7.07
C ILE A 47 -7.19 15.57 -5.58
N THR A 48 -7.01 14.51 -4.80
CA THR A 48 -6.87 14.55 -3.34
C THR A 48 -5.42 14.54 -2.86
N GLY A 49 -4.46 14.44 -3.78
CA GLY A 49 -3.05 14.20 -3.45
C GLY A 49 -2.75 12.74 -3.15
N LEU A 50 -1.47 12.44 -2.89
CA LEU A 50 -1.00 11.12 -2.48
C LEU A 50 -1.22 10.94 -0.98
N ARG A 51 -1.59 9.72 -0.58
CA ARG A 51 -1.63 9.32 0.83
C ARG A 51 -0.19 9.00 1.30
N PRO A 52 0.10 9.11 2.61
CA PRO A 52 1.42 8.78 3.12
C PRO A 52 1.83 7.34 2.77
N GLY A 53 3.05 7.17 2.31
CA GLY A 53 3.59 5.90 1.83
C GLY A 53 3.18 5.51 0.40
N GLU A 54 2.35 6.30 -0.29
CA GLU A 54 2.04 6.05 -1.71
C GLU A 54 3.14 6.55 -2.64
N LYS A 55 3.41 5.76 -3.69
CA LYS A 55 4.30 6.14 -4.78
C LYS A 55 3.49 6.64 -5.98
N LEU A 56 4.01 7.65 -6.68
CA LEU A 56 3.41 8.12 -7.94
C LEU A 56 3.66 7.14 -9.10
N PHE A 57 4.76 6.39 -9.02
CA PHE A 57 5.15 5.34 -9.96
C PHE A 57 5.66 4.14 -9.17
N GLU A 58 5.23 2.95 -9.55
CA GLU A 58 5.81 1.70 -9.05
C GLU A 58 7.12 1.39 -9.79
N GLU A 59 8.04 0.73 -9.10
CA GLU A 59 9.30 0.28 -9.70
C GLU A 59 9.03 -0.97 -10.57
N LEU A 60 9.41 -0.90 -11.85
CA LEU A 60 9.47 -2.08 -12.70
C LEU A 60 10.68 -2.90 -12.27
N LEU A 61 10.45 -4.10 -11.72
CA LEU A 61 11.50 -5.08 -11.40
C LEU A 61 12.24 -5.59 -12.66
N ILE A 62 11.87 -5.11 -13.85
CA ILE A 62 12.44 -5.45 -15.14
C ILE A 62 13.60 -4.49 -15.42
N GLY A 63 14.82 -4.81 -14.98
CA GLY A 63 15.96 -3.94 -15.30
C GLY A 63 17.32 -4.43 -14.87
N GLU A 64 17.51 -4.77 -13.60
CA GLU A 64 18.88 -4.96 -13.09
C GLU A 64 19.30 -6.43 -12.94
N GLN A 65 18.41 -7.33 -12.51
CA GLN A 65 18.74 -8.77 -12.33
C GLN A 65 17.58 -9.71 -12.68
N VAL A 66 17.02 -9.59 -13.89
CA VAL A 66 15.98 -10.51 -14.38
C VAL A 66 16.48 -11.33 -15.58
N GLU A 67 16.28 -12.64 -15.52
CA GLU A 67 16.55 -13.59 -16.60
C GLU A 67 15.24 -13.99 -17.29
N GLY A 68 15.25 -14.06 -18.63
CA GLY A 68 14.08 -14.53 -19.39
C GLY A 68 13.78 -16.01 -19.12
N THR A 69 12.49 -16.39 -19.08
CA THR A 69 12.08 -17.80 -19.09
C THR A 69 11.62 -18.23 -20.49
N ALA A 70 11.18 -19.48 -20.64
CA ALA A 70 10.63 -19.97 -21.91
C ALA A 70 9.34 -19.23 -22.34
N HIS A 71 8.63 -18.60 -21.42
CA HIS A 71 7.43 -17.81 -21.74
C HIS A 71 7.77 -16.32 -21.77
N PRO A 72 7.42 -15.57 -22.82
CA PRO A 72 7.89 -14.19 -23.03
C PRO A 72 7.42 -13.21 -21.95
N ARG A 73 6.30 -13.49 -21.27
CA ARG A 73 5.77 -12.65 -20.17
C ARG A 73 6.15 -13.12 -18.76
N ILE A 74 7.01 -14.12 -18.64
CA ILE A 74 7.46 -14.64 -17.35
C ILE A 74 8.97 -14.50 -17.29
N MET A 75 9.44 -13.78 -16.29
CA MET A 75 10.85 -13.52 -16.04
C MET A 75 11.22 -14.10 -14.68
N LYS A 76 12.48 -14.47 -14.49
CA LYS A 76 13.04 -14.92 -13.22
C LYS A 76 13.85 -13.78 -12.62
N ALA A 77 13.49 -13.30 -11.44
CA ALA A 77 14.27 -12.32 -10.70
C ALA A 77 15.33 -13.01 -9.83
N SER A 78 16.53 -12.46 -9.82
CA SER A 78 17.57 -12.79 -8.86
C SER A 78 17.48 -11.80 -7.71
N GLU A 79 17.03 -12.27 -6.55
CA GLU A 79 16.97 -11.47 -5.33
C GLU A 79 18.04 -11.92 -4.33
N SER A 80 18.58 -10.95 -3.59
CA SER A 80 19.48 -11.23 -2.48
C SER A 80 18.73 -11.93 -1.35
N MET A 81 19.19 -13.10 -0.94
CA MET A 81 18.62 -13.83 0.19
C MET A 81 19.42 -13.57 1.47
N LEU A 82 18.71 -13.32 2.57
CA LEU A 82 19.31 -13.25 3.90
C LEU A 82 19.49 -14.66 4.49
N PRO A 83 20.65 -14.96 5.09
CA PRO A 83 20.85 -16.22 5.80
C PRO A 83 19.81 -16.40 6.92
N TRP A 84 19.23 -17.60 7.02
CA TRP A 84 18.17 -17.89 7.99
C TRP A 84 18.48 -17.50 9.45
N PRO A 85 19.70 -17.70 9.99
CA PRO A 85 20.01 -17.26 11.35
C PRO A 85 19.87 -15.74 11.55
N GLN A 86 20.27 -14.95 10.54
CA GLN A 86 20.16 -13.49 10.57
C GLN A 86 18.70 -13.05 10.45
N LEU A 87 17.96 -13.64 9.49
CA LEU A 87 16.54 -13.36 9.32
C LEU A 87 15.72 -13.72 10.56
N ARG A 88 16.00 -14.87 11.20
CA ARG A 88 15.31 -15.30 12.41
C ARG A 88 15.54 -14.35 13.57
N ALA A 89 16.79 -13.91 13.79
CA ALA A 89 17.11 -12.95 14.85
C ALA A 89 16.35 -11.63 14.62
N PHE A 90 16.38 -11.13 13.38
CA PHE A 90 15.63 -9.94 12.97
C PHE A 90 14.12 -10.08 13.22
N LEU A 91 13.50 -11.19 12.81
CA LEU A 91 12.07 -11.42 13.01
C LEU A 91 11.68 -11.45 14.49
N ALA A 92 12.53 -12.01 15.36
CA ALA A 92 12.29 -12.02 16.80
C ALA A 92 12.34 -10.61 17.42
N GLU A 93 13.27 -9.77 16.95
CA GLU A 93 13.35 -8.37 17.36
C GLU A 93 12.16 -7.56 16.85
N LEU A 94 11.77 -7.76 15.59
CA LEU A 94 10.61 -7.12 14.98
C LEU A 94 9.32 -7.49 15.72
N ASP A 95 9.10 -8.77 16.01
CA ASP A 95 7.94 -9.25 16.77
C ASP A 95 7.87 -8.63 18.17
N SER A 96 9.02 -8.55 18.86
CA SER A 96 9.13 -7.90 20.16
C SER A 96 8.84 -6.39 20.11
N ALA A 97 9.20 -5.71 19.02
CA ALA A 97 8.89 -4.29 18.80
C ALA A 97 7.40 -4.08 18.48
N CYS A 98 6.81 -4.95 17.64
CA CYS A 98 5.38 -4.97 17.33
C CYS A 98 4.53 -5.18 18.58
N PHE A 99 4.89 -6.15 19.43
CA PHE A 99 4.16 -6.43 20.68
C PHE A 99 4.14 -5.22 21.63
N ARG A 100 5.18 -4.40 21.61
CA ARG A 100 5.29 -3.17 22.41
C ARG A 100 4.75 -1.93 21.72
N PHE A 101 4.27 -2.04 20.48
CA PHE A 101 3.89 -0.90 19.62
C PHE A 101 5.01 0.15 19.53
N ASP A 102 6.27 -0.28 19.47
CA ASP A 102 7.45 0.58 19.35
C ASP A 102 7.73 0.88 17.87
N HIS A 103 7.00 1.87 17.34
CA HIS A 103 7.01 2.21 15.92
C HIS A 103 8.36 2.77 15.45
N GLU A 104 9.10 3.43 16.34
CA GLU A 104 10.45 3.92 16.05
C GLU A 104 11.43 2.76 15.89
N GLN A 105 11.36 1.78 16.80
CA GLN A 105 12.18 0.57 16.70
C GLN A 105 11.80 -0.26 15.46
N ILE A 106 10.51 -0.44 15.17
CA ILE A 106 10.06 -1.13 13.94
C ILE A 106 10.65 -0.46 12.70
N ARG A 107 10.56 0.87 12.59
CA ARG A 107 11.10 1.61 11.46
C ARG A 107 12.62 1.47 11.37
N SER A 108 13.33 1.62 12.48
CA SER A 108 14.79 1.45 12.53
C SER A 108 15.21 0.05 12.10
N LEU A 109 14.49 -0.99 12.55
CA LEU A 109 14.74 -2.36 12.18
C LEU A 109 14.58 -2.57 10.67
N LEU A 110 13.47 -2.09 10.08
CA LEU A 110 13.22 -2.20 8.64
C LEU A 110 14.30 -1.50 7.80
N LEU A 111 14.78 -0.33 8.24
CA LEU A 111 15.85 0.43 7.58
C LEU A 111 17.23 -0.22 7.70
N SER A 112 17.48 -0.98 8.77
CA SER A 112 18.78 -1.61 9.01
C SER A 112 19.05 -2.84 8.13
N MET A 113 18.01 -3.39 7.52
CA MET A 113 18.05 -4.61 6.72
C MET A 113 17.90 -4.31 5.22
N PRO A 114 18.44 -5.16 4.33
CA PRO A 114 18.32 -5.00 2.87
C PRO A 114 16.90 -5.38 2.39
N THR A 115 15.87 -4.73 2.93
CA THR A 115 14.46 -4.99 2.65
C THR A 115 13.89 -4.16 1.51
N GLY A 116 14.70 -3.24 0.94
CA GLY A 116 14.22 -2.26 -0.04
C GLY A 116 13.27 -1.21 0.56
N PHE A 117 13.13 -1.16 1.89
CA PHE A 117 12.27 -0.20 2.57
C PHE A 117 12.88 1.21 2.55
N ASN A 118 12.32 2.10 1.72
CA ASN A 118 12.74 3.49 1.60
C ASN A 118 11.56 4.45 1.88
N PRO A 119 11.20 4.68 3.15
CA PRO A 119 10.06 5.51 3.50
C PRO A 119 10.30 6.98 3.14
N THR A 120 9.39 7.57 2.36
CA THR A 120 9.40 9.00 2.01
C THR A 120 8.81 9.90 3.08
N ASP A 121 8.06 9.31 4.02
CA ASP A 121 7.30 10.03 5.04
C ASP A 121 7.75 9.67 6.47
N GLY A 122 7.18 10.36 7.47
CA GLY A 122 7.33 10.04 8.89
C GLY A 122 6.61 8.73 9.28
N ILE A 123 6.49 8.47 10.59
CA ILE A 123 5.62 7.40 11.07
C ILE A 123 4.17 7.85 10.89
N CYS A 124 3.46 7.21 9.96
CA CYS A 124 2.08 7.53 9.60
C CYS A 124 1.06 6.53 10.14
N ASP A 125 1.46 5.73 11.14
CA ASP A 125 0.58 4.76 11.79
C ASP A 125 -0.54 5.46 12.59
N LEU A 126 -1.78 4.99 12.42
CA LEU A 126 -2.97 5.60 13.04
C LEU A 126 -2.94 5.50 14.58
N VAL A 127 -2.39 4.42 15.13
CA VAL A 127 -2.25 4.21 16.58
C VAL A 127 -1.14 5.11 17.13
N TRP A 128 -0.03 5.26 16.42
CA TRP A 128 1.04 6.20 16.77
C TRP A 128 0.55 7.65 16.74
N GLN A 129 -0.18 8.04 15.69
CA GLN A 129 -0.78 9.38 15.58
C GLN A 129 -1.80 9.64 16.69
N ALA A 130 -2.64 8.66 17.03
CA ALA A 130 -3.58 8.78 18.14
C ALA A 130 -2.87 9.00 19.48
N LYS A 131 -1.79 8.23 19.77
CA LYS A 131 -0.98 8.39 20.99
C LYS A 131 -0.29 9.76 21.09
N ASN A 132 0.23 10.27 19.97
CA ASN A 132 0.91 11.57 19.94
C ASN A 132 -0.07 12.76 19.97
N THR A 133 -1.30 12.58 19.48
CA THR A 133 -2.37 13.59 19.60
C THR A 133 -2.86 13.68 21.05
N LEU A 134 -3.05 12.54 21.72
CA LEU A 134 -3.49 12.47 23.13
C LEU A 134 -2.46 13.04 24.13
N SER A 135 -1.17 13.05 23.79
CA SER A 135 -0.13 13.63 24.63
C SER A 135 0.04 15.15 24.45
N HIS A 136 -0.60 15.75 23.43
CA HIS A 136 -0.50 17.19 23.13
C HIS A 136 -1.77 18.00 23.45
N GLU A 137 -2.95 17.38 23.61
CA GLU A 137 -4.14 18.08 24.13
C GLU A 137 -4.81 17.28 25.28
N PRO A 138 -4.70 17.74 26.55
CA PRO A 138 -5.24 17.02 27.69
C PRO A 138 -6.77 17.16 27.86
N SER A 139 -7.49 17.71 26.88
CA SER A 139 -8.91 18.02 27.03
C SER A 139 -9.72 17.77 25.76
N LEU A 140 -9.92 16.51 25.38
CA LEU A 140 -11.04 16.13 24.51
C LEU A 140 -11.59 14.79 24.98
N SER A 141 -12.86 14.81 25.40
CA SER A 141 -13.62 13.64 25.85
C SER A 141 -13.71 12.60 24.74
N VAL A 142 -13.42 11.35 25.08
CA VAL A 142 -13.61 10.17 24.24
C VAL A 142 -15.04 10.18 23.71
N VAL A 143 -15.20 10.35 22.40
CA VAL A 143 -16.46 10.06 21.71
C VAL A 143 -16.42 8.56 21.42
N GLU A 144 -17.07 7.77 22.27
CA GLU A 144 -17.39 6.37 21.99
C GLU A 144 -18.55 6.34 21.00
N ASP A 145 -18.26 6.31 19.70
CA ASP A 145 -19.25 5.94 18.68
C ASP A 145 -18.58 4.98 17.68
N ILE A 146 -18.37 3.73 18.12
CA ILE A 146 -18.21 2.58 17.22
C ILE A 146 -19.56 1.83 17.20
N ASP A 147 -20.59 2.49 16.72
CA ASP A 147 -21.92 1.88 16.49
C ASP A 147 -22.21 1.61 15.00
N PHE A 148 -21.25 1.89 14.10
CA PHE A 148 -21.47 1.71 12.66
C PHE A 148 -21.32 0.26 12.16
N LEU A 149 -20.84 -0.69 12.98
CA LEU A 149 -20.58 -2.07 12.54
C LEU A 149 -21.58 -3.13 13.06
N ASN A 150 -22.61 -2.74 13.83
CA ASN A 150 -23.55 -3.70 14.44
C ASN A 150 -25.04 -3.52 14.09
N SER A 151 -25.40 -2.68 13.11
CA SER A 151 -26.79 -2.57 12.65
C SER A 151 -26.97 -3.06 11.23
N GLU A 152 -27.24 -4.36 11.06
CA GLU A 152 -28.26 -4.87 10.11
C GLU A 152 -28.42 -6.39 10.29
N SER A 153 -29.12 -6.76 11.36
CA SER A 153 -29.78 -8.05 11.47
C SER A 153 -31.09 -8.04 10.68
N HIS A 154 -31.22 -8.98 9.74
CA HIS A 154 -32.45 -9.66 9.33
C HIS A 154 -33.70 -8.80 9.04
N GLN A 155 -34.08 -8.72 7.77
CA GLN A 155 -35.50 -8.68 7.39
C GLN A 155 -35.86 -9.99 6.65
N PRO A 156 -36.87 -10.75 7.12
CA PRO A 156 -37.39 -11.89 6.39
C PRO A 156 -38.28 -11.44 5.23
N MET A 157 -38.18 -12.14 4.11
CA MET A 157 -39.08 -11.96 2.97
C MET A 157 -40.51 -12.36 3.34
N HIS A 158 -41.47 -11.50 2.97
CA HIS A 158 -42.85 -11.88 2.77
C HIS A 158 -43.40 -11.21 1.50
#